data_AF-A0A4E9D333-F1
#
_entry.id   AF-A0A4E9D333-F1
#
_cell.length_a   1.000
_cell.length_b   1.000
_cell.length_c   1.000
_cell.angle_alpha   90.00
_cell.angle_beta   90.00
_cell.angle_gamma   90.00
#
_symmetry.space_group_name_H-M   'P 1'
#
loop_
_entity.id
_entity.type
_entity.pdbx_description
1 polymer ?
#
loop_
_entity_poly.entity_id
_entity_poly.type
_entity_poly.pdbx_seq_one_letter_code
_entity_poly.pdbx_strand_id
1 'polypeptide(L)'
;NLKRLFFLFIPIILLISNNSLIFADKEKPLSDILTYRELGTITTKGQQPTKDEIIDQVKKLNNSLKESNFLRIDNDPKENKAIVKSNNNDYTGEVEVTFTVEKYKKPLSDILTYRELGTITTKGQQPTKDEVIDQVKKLNNSLKESNFLRIDNDPKENKAIVKSNNNDYTGEVEVTFTVEKKENI
;
A
#
# COMPACT_ATOMS: atom_id res chain seq x y z
N ASN A 1 0.15 -1.89 -93.45
CA ASN A 1 1.50 -2.43 -93.28
C ASN A 1 1.73 -2.66 -91.79
N LEU A 2 1.68 -3.93 -91.39
CA LEU A 2 1.80 -4.38 -90.00
C LEU A 2 3.27 -4.33 -89.62
N LYS A 3 3.67 -3.47 -88.66
CA LYS A 3 4.84 -3.71 -87.80
C LYS A 3 4.97 -2.68 -86.67
N ARG A 4 5.04 -3.24 -85.46
CA ARG A 4 5.57 -2.68 -84.20
C ARG A 4 4.60 -1.91 -83.28
N LEU A 5 3.74 -2.73 -82.69
CA LEU A 5 3.51 -2.78 -81.23
C LEU A 5 4.88 -2.90 -80.50
N PHE A 6 5.12 -2.13 -79.44
CA PHE A 6 5.70 -2.54 -78.14
C PHE A 6 6.18 -1.31 -77.32
N PHE A 7 5.65 -1.21 -76.09
CA PHE A 7 6.20 -0.55 -74.89
C PHE A 7 6.47 0.96 -74.86
N LEU A 8 5.68 1.71 -74.09
CA LEU A 8 5.95 1.97 -72.66
C LEU A 8 4.95 3.01 -72.12
N PHE A 9 3.98 2.55 -71.34
CA PHE A 9 3.38 3.38 -70.30
C PHE A 9 4.48 3.64 -69.28
N ILE A 10 5.09 4.83 -69.30
CA ILE A 10 5.87 5.33 -68.18
C ILE A 10 4.89 6.12 -67.32
N PRO A 11 4.44 5.60 -66.16
CA PRO A 11 3.75 6.45 -65.21
C PRO A 11 4.77 7.43 -64.63
N ILE A 12 4.42 8.71 -64.67
CA ILE A 12 5.07 9.77 -63.90
C ILE A 12 4.91 9.40 -62.42
N ILE A 13 5.90 8.70 -61.89
CA ILE A 13 6.10 8.47 -60.45
C ILE A 13 7.58 8.74 -60.19
N LEU A 14 7.93 9.98 -59.89
CA LEU A 14 8.92 10.36 -58.87
C LEU A 14 9.09 11.88 -58.85
N LEU A 15 8.51 12.54 -57.83
CA LEU A 15 9.23 13.44 -56.92
C LEU A 15 8.23 14.03 -55.92
N ILE A 16 7.65 13.19 -55.06
CA ILE A 16 7.36 13.66 -53.71
C ILE A 16 8.63 13.32 -52.95
N SER A 17 9.54 14.29 -52.89
CA SER A 17 10.71 14.24 -52.02
C SER A 17 10.24 13.96 -50.60
N ASN A 18 10.54 12.79 -50.05
CA ASN A 18 10.82 12.43 -48.65
C ASN A 18 10.18 13.25 -47.51
N ASN A 19 9.00 13.82 -47.68
CA ASN A 19 8.13 14.15 -46.58
C ASN A 19 7.31 12.88 -46.35
N SER A 20 7.90 11.96 -45.59
CA SER A 20 7.10 11.18 -44.67
C SER A 20 6.09 12.14 -44.04
N LEU A 21 4.83 12.02 -44.45
CA LEU A 21 3.71 12.56 -43.70
C LEU A 21 3.74 11.82 -42.37
N ILE A 22 4.59 12.31 -41.48
CA ILE A 22 4.52 12.03 -40.06
C ILE A 22 3.22 12.71 -39.67
N PHE A 23 2.13 11.94 -39.70
CA PHE A 23 0.98 12.28 -38.89
C PHE A 23 1.51 12.28 -37.47
N ALA A 24 1.89 13.46 -36.97
CA ALA A 24 2.14 13.64 -35.55
C ALA A 24 0.80 13.27 -34.90
N ASP A 25 0.74 12.05 -34.36
CA ASP A 25 -0.41 11.62 -33.58
C ASP A 25 -0.56 12.68 -32.49
N LYS A 26 -1.66 13.43 -32.53
CA LYS A 26 -1.82 14.63 -31.72
C LYS A 26 -1.71 14.21 -30.26
N GLU A 27 -0.65 14.64 -29.59
CA GLU A 27 -0.40 14.29 -28.19
C GLU A 27 -1.65 14.65 -27.37
N LYS A 28 -2.18 13.67 -26.62
CA LYS A 28 -3.44 13.85 -25.88
C LYS A 28 -3.15 14.41 -24.49
N PRO A 29 -3.91 15.39 -23.99
CA PRO A 29 -3.75 15.83 -22.60
C PRO A 29 -3.91 14.65 -21.63
N LEU A 30 -2.98 14.48 -20.68
CA LEU A 30 -3.07 13.47 -19.62
C LEU A 30 -4.36 13.65 -18.79
N SER A 31 -4.84 14.88 -18.69
CA SER A 31 -6.12 15.22 -18.05
C SER A 31 -7.35 14.55 -18.67
N ASP A 32 -7.28 14.16 -19.95
CA ASP A 32 -8.40 13.54 -20.67
C ASP A 32 -8.61 12.08 -20.24
N ILE A 33 -7.54 11.43 -19.78
CA ILE A 33 -7.55 10.03 -19.35
C ILE A 33 -7.46 9.88 -17.82
N LEU A 34 -6.86 10.85 -17.13
CA LEU A 34 -6.79 10.93 -15.66
C LEU A 34 -7.89 11.88 -15.15
N THR A 35 -9.10 11.33 -15.11
CA THR A 35 -10.33 12.06 -14.79
C THR A 35 -10.60 12.13 -13.29
N TYR A 36 -10.31 11.05 -12.54
CA TYR A 36 -10.42 11.01 -11.09
C TYR A 36 -9.12 11.46 -10.43
N ARG A 37 -9.16 12.66 -9.84
CA ARG A 37 -8.00 13.33 -9.23
C ARG A 37 -8.03 13.33 -7.70
N GLU A 38 -9.21 13.15 -7.11
CA GLU A 38 -9.37 12.93 -5.68
C GLU A 38 -9.23 11.43 -5.40
N LEU A 39 -8.09 11.04 -4.86
CA LEU A 39 -7.72 9.63 -4.71
C LEU A 39 -8.28 8.98 -3.45
N GLY A 40 -8.93 9.77 -2.59
CA GLY A 40 -9.40 9.35 -1.28
C GLY A 40 -8.25 9.06 -0.32
N THR A 41 -8.44 8.09 0.57
CA THR A 41 -7.44 7.70 1.56
C THR A 41 -6.46 6.69 0.99
N ILE A 42 -5.16 7.00 1.11
CA ILE A 42 -4.07 6.09 0.79
C ILE A 42 -3.47 5.59 2.11
N THR A 43 -3.59 4.28 2.33
CA THR A 43 -2.97 3.61 3.48
C THR A 43 -1.51 3.30 3.16
N THR A 44 -0.58 3.81 3.97
CA THR A 44 0.87 3.66 3.75
C THR A 44 1.62 3.26 5.01
N LYS A 45 2.75 2.57 4.88
CA LYS A 45 3.61 2.24 6.03
C LYS A 45 4.43 3.43 6.53
N GLY A 46 4.65 4.42 5.68
CA GLY A 46 5.43 5.62 5.99
C GLY A 46 4.63 6.73 6.66
N GLN A 47 5.24 7.91 6.79
CA GLN A 47 4.52 9.14 7.15
C GLN A 47 3.75 9.72 5.96
N GLN A 48 4.18 9.38 4.75
CA GLN A 48 3.57 9.79 3.48
C GLN A 48 3.56 8.59 2.53
N PRO A 49 2.58 8.53 1.60
CA PRO A 49 2.55 7.51 0.57
C PRO A 49 3.79 7.57 -0.32
N THR A 50 4.20 6.41 -0.83
CA THR A 50 5.22 6.35 -1.88
C THR A 50 4.62 6.82 -3.21
N LYS A 51 5.51 7.15 -4.17
CA LYS A 51 5.11 7.47 -5.55
C LYS A 51 4.31 6.31 -6.17
N ASP A 52 4.73 5.08 -5.91
CA ASP A 52 4.07 3.88 -6.42
C ASP A 52 2.68 3.70 -5.78
N GLU A 53 2.54 3.88 -4.47
CA GLU A 53 1.23 3.82 -3.78
C GLU A 53 0.23 4.83 -4.36
N ILE A 54 0.70 6.04 -4.71
CA ILE A 54 -0.13 7.06 -5.36
C ILE A 54 -0.49 6.65 -6.79
N ILE A 55 0.48 6.18 -7.59
CA ILE A 55 0.24 5.74 -8.96
C ILE A 55 -0.73 4.55 -9.00
N ASP A 56 -0.58 3.59 -8.10
CA ASP A 56 -1.48 2.44 -7.98
C ASP A 56 -2.91 2.89 -7.65
N GLN A 57 -3.07 3.87 -6.75
CA GLN A 57 -4.37 4.43 -6.45
C GLN A 57 -4.97 5.22 -7.63
N VAL A 58 -4.14 5.98 -8.37
CA VAL A 58 -4.56 6.63 -9.63
C VAL A 58 -5.10 5.61 -10.63
N LYS A 59 -4.37 4.51 -10.84
CA LYS A 59 -4.74 3.42 -11.76
C LYS A 59 -6.00 2.68 -11.31
N LYS A 60 -6.16 2.48 -10.01
CA LYS A 60 -7.35 1.84 -9.41
C LYS A 60 -8.62 2.66 -9.67
N LEU A 61 -8.54 3.99 -9.57
CA LEU A 61 -9.70 4.88 -9.77
C LEU A 61 -9.94 5.20 -11.25
N ASN A 62 -8.87 5.32 -12.03
CA ASN A 62 -8.94 5.56 -13.46
C ASN A 62 -8.68 4.24 -14.19
N ASN A 63 -9.68 3.36 -14.25
CA ASN A 63 -9.52 1.98 -14.74
C ASN A 63 -8.97 1.87 -16.18
N SER A 64 -9.13 2.90 -17.01
CA SER A 64 -8.47 3.01 -18.34
C SER A 64 -6.93 3.02 -18.27
N LEU A 65 -6.36 3.37 -17.11
CA LEU A 65 -4.93 3.46 -16.85
C LEU A 65 -4.38 2.23 -16.12
N LYS A 66 -5.21 1.22 -15.81
CA LYS A 66 -4.83 0.09 -14.96
C LYS A 66 -3.54 -0.63 -15.42
N GLU A 67 -3.42 -0.85 -16.72
CA GLU A 67 -2.27 -1.52 -17.35
C GLU A 67 -1.20 -0.55 -17.87
N SER A 68 -1.34 0.76 -17.59
CA SER A 68 -0.36 1.75 -18.02
C SER A 68 0.96 1.61 -17.28
N ASN A 69 2.07 1.79 -18.00
CA ASN A 69 3.42 1.86 -17.45
C ASN A 69 4.06 3.24 -17.67
N PHE A 70 3.30 4.20 -18.19
CA PHE A 70 3.81 5.51 -18.56
C PHE A 70 3.64 6.59 -17.48
N LEU A 71 2.85 6.32 -16.43
CA LEU A 71 2.64 7.27 -15.34
C LEU A 71 3.87 7.37 -14.45
N ARG A 72 4.21 8.60 -14.04
CA ARG A 72 5.30 8.87 -13.09
C ARG A 72 5.00 10.07 -12.20
N ILE A 73 5.70 10.14 -11.08
CA ILE A 73 5.74 11.28 -10.16
C ILE A 73 7.21 11.60 -9.90
N ASP A 74 7.66 12.81 -10.26
CA ASP A 74 9.09 13.16 -10.19
C ASP A 74 9.53 13.51 -8.77
N ASN A 75 8.79 14.42 -8.13
CA ASN A 75 9.07 14.92 -6.80
C ASN A 75 8.34 14.10 -5.73
N ASP A 76 8.88 14.06 -4.53
CA ASP A 76 8.17 13.43 -3.43
C ASP A 76 6.84 14.16 -3.16
N PRO A 77 5.76 13.40 -2.85
CA PRO A 77 4.47 13.99 -2.55
C PRO A 77 4.58 14.98 -1.40
N LYS A 78 3.83 16.08 -1.49
CA LYS A 78 3.79 17.10 -0.44
C LYS A 78 2.42 17.07 0.22
N GLU A 79 2.43 16.79 1.52
CA GLU A 79 1.23 16.74 2.36
C GLU A 79 0.21 15.73 1.84
N ASN A 80 -0.74 16.20 1.04
CA ASN A 80 -1.94 15.52 0.56
C ASN A 80 -2.07 15.65 -0.97
N LYS A 81 -0.97 15.96 -1.67
CA LYS A 81 -0.95 16.23 -3.11
C LYS A 81 0.26 15.63 -3.82
N ALA A 82 0.07 15.28 -5.08
CA ALA A 82 1.15 14.91 -5.98
C ALA A 82 0.86 15.39 -7.42
N ILE A 83 1.93 15.55 -8.20
CA ILE A 83 1.85 15.88 -9.62
C ILE A 83 2.19 14.63 -10.43
N VAL A 84 1.20 14.12 -11.17
CA VAL A 84 1.33 12.97 -12.06
C VAL A 84 1.65 13.44 -13.46
N LYS A 85 2.62 12.79 -14.10
CA LYS A 85 3.06 13.05 -15.47
C LYS A 85 3.09 11.77 -16.28
N SER A 86 3.18 11.93 -17.60
CA SER A 86 3.59 10.86 -18.49
C SER A 86 5.12 10.80 -18.64
N ASN A 87 5.64 9.62 -18.93
CA ASN A 87 7.03 9.39 -19.38
C ASN A 87 7.11 9.10 -20.88
N ASN A 88 5.97 9.04 -21.59
CA ASN A 88 5.89 8.85 -23.03
C ASN A 88 5.44 10.13 -23.75
N ASN A 89 5.49 10.11 -25.07
CA ASN A 89 5.10 11.25 -25.92
C ASN A 89 3.62 11.19 -26.35
N ASP A 90 2.88 10.14 -25.97
CA ASP A 90 1.46 10.01 -26.33
C ASP A 90 0.59 10.98 -25.51
N TYR A 91 1.08 11.37 -24.33
CA TYR A 91 0.36 12.23 -23.39
C TYR A 91 1.14 13.47 -22.95
N THR A 92 0.46 14.62 -22.97
CA THR A 92 1.01 15.92 -22.56
C THR A 92 0.45 16.41 -21.24
N GLY A 93 1.15 17.37 -20.63
CA GLY A 93 0.70 18.06 -19.43
C GLY A 93 0.95 17.29 -18.14
N GLU A 94 0.55 17.92 -17.05
CA GLU A 94 0.72 17.42 -15.69
C GLU A 94 -0.62 17.50 -14.97
N VAL A 95 -0.92 16.53 -14.11
CA VAL A 95 -2.18 16.48 -13.38
C VAL A 95 -1.90 16.45 -11.89
N GLU A 96 -2.40 17.45 -11.17
CA GLU A 96 -2.43 17.43 -9.71
C GLU A 96 -3.51 16.46 -9.23
N VAL A 97 -3.12 15.57 -8.32
CA VAL A 97 -4.00 14.66 -7.59
C VAL A 97 -3.95 14.96 -6.11
N THR A 98 -5.06 14.74 -5.42
CA THR A 98 -5.22 14.99 -3.98
C THR A 98 -5.57 13.69 -3.26
N PHE A 99 -5.14 13.53 -2.01
CA PHE A 99 -5.40 12.35 -1.19
C PHE A 99 -5.33 12.69 0.29
N THR A 100 -5.87 11.80 1.13
CA THR A 100 -5.57 11.78 2.56
C THR A 100 -4.66 10.61 2.89
N VAL A 101 -3.86 10.74 3.94
CA VAL A 101 -2.92 9.69 4.36
C VAL A 101 -3.46 8.97 5.58
N GLU A 102 -3.47 7.64 5.54
CA GLU A 102 -3.69 6.80 6.71
C GLU A 102 -2.46 5.93 6.94
N LYS A 103 -1.95 5.89 8.17
CA LYS A 103 -0.84 5.00 8.51
C LYS A 103 -1.36 3.57 8.60
N TYR A 104 -0.74 2.67 7.85
CA TYR A 104 -0.93 1.23 7.98
C TYR A 104 -0.57 0.80 9.40
N LYS A 105 -1.50 0.10 10.04
CA LYS A 105 -1.32 -0.49 11.37
C LYS A 105 -1.34 -2.00 11.25
N LYS A 106 -0.34 -2.66 11.81
CA LYS A 106 -0.25 -4.13 11.76
C LYS A 106 -1.22 -4.74 12.77
N PRO A 107 -2.01 -5.76 12.44
CA PRO A 107 -2.81 -6.46 13.44
C PRO A 107 -1.92 -7.02 14.58
N LEU A 108 -2.32 -6.81 15.85
CA LEU A 108 -1.60 -7.35 17.00
C LEU A 108 -1.55 -8.89 16.96
N SER A 109 -2.57 -9.52 16.39
CA SER A 109 -2.66 -10.96 16.15
C SER A 109 -1.54 -11.52 15.27
N ASP A 110 -0.91 -10.70 14.42
CA ASP A 110 0.16 -11.13 13.53
C ASP A 110 1.52 -11.27 14.24
N ILE A 111 1.64 -10.69 15.44
CA ILE A 111 2.86 -10.72 16.26
C ILE A 111 2.66 -11.47 17.58
N LEU A 112 1.44 -11.49 18.11
CA LEU A 112 1.03 -12.26 19.27
C LEU A 112 0.38 -13.57 18.79
N THR A 113 1.22 -14.50 18.37
CA THR A 113 0.82 -15.77 17.75
C THR A 113 0.49 -16.84 18.80
N TYR A 114 1.22 -16.89 19.91
CA TYR A 114 0.97 -17.81 21.01
C TYR A 114 0.02 -17.18 22.04
N ARG A 115 -1.23 -17.66 22.04
CA ARG A 115 -2.32 -17.14 22.89
C ARG A 115 -2.63 -18.00 24.10
N GLU A 116 -2.28 -19.29 24.04
CA GLU A 116 -2.33 -20.20 25.18
C GLU A 116 -1.04 -20.04 25.98
N LEU A 117 -1.11 -19.39 27.13
CA LEU A 117 0.05 -19.00 27.91
C LEU A 117 0.53 -20.08 28.88
N GLY A 118 -0.23 -21.18 29.00
CA GLY A 118 0.00 -22.22 29.99
C GLY A 118 -0.24 -21.73 31.41
N THR A 119 0.50 -22.30 32.37
CA THR A 119 0.37 -21.95 33.79
C THR A 119 1.11 -20.66 34.12
N ILE A 120 0.40 -19.74 34.77
CA ILE A 120 0.97 -18.54 35.40
C ILE A 120 0.95 -18.74 36.90
N THR A 121 2.14 -18.81 37.50
CA THR A 121 2.31 -18.90 38.94
C THR A 121 2.24 -17.48 39.55
N THR A 122 1.27 -17.24 40.42
CA THR A 122 1.02 -15.92 41.03
C THR A 122 0.85 -16.02 42.55
N LYS A 123 1.11 -14.93 43.28
CA LYS A 123 0.84 -14.87 44.72
C LYS A 123 -0.66 -14.72 45.04
N GLY A 124 -1.42 -14.15 44.12
CA GLY A 124 -2.85 -13.86 44.28
C GLY A 124 -3.75 -15.05 43.96
N GLN A 125 -5.06 -14.81 43.96
CA GLN A 125 -6.03 -15.76 43.39
C GLN A 125 -6.07 -15.69 41.86
N GLN A 126 -5.63 -14.56 41.30
CA GLN A 126 -5.54 -14.28 39.87
C GLN A 126 -4.19 -13.63 39.57
N PRO A 127 -3.63 -13.85 38.37
CA PRO A 127 -2.39 -13.21 37.99
C PRO A 127 -2.59 -11.72 37.81
N THR A 128 -1.54 -10.95 38.04
CA THR A 128 -1.52 -9.53 37.73
C THR A 128 -1.45 -9.31 36.22
N LYS A 129 -1.74 -8.08 35.77
CA LYS A 129 -1.56 -7.68 34.37
C LYS A 129 -0.13 -7.89 33.89
N ASP A 130 0.84 -7.57 34.75
CA ASP A 130 2.26 -7.70 34.43
C ASP A 130 2.68 -9.17 34.32
N GLU A 131 2.20 -10.04 35.23
CA GLU A 131 2.47 -11.49 35.16
C GLU A 131 1.94 -12.10 33.84
N VAL A 132 0.77 -11.66 33.36
CA VAL A 132 0.22 -12.10 32.06
C VAL A 132 1.06 -11.53 30.90
N ILE A 133 1.41 -10.24 30.92
CA ILE A 133 2.23 -9.62 29.86
C ILE A 133 3.61 -10.28 29.78
N ASP A 134 4.25 -10.56 30.91
CA ASP A 134 5.55 -11.22 30.96
C ASP A 134 5.48 -12.63 30.34
N GLN A 135 4.43 -13.39 30.64
CA GLN A 135 4.22 -14.70 30.03
C GLN A 135 3.94 -14.60 28.53
N VAL A 136 3.18 -13.60 28.07
CA VAL A 136 2.99 -13.31 26.63
C VAL A 136 4.34 -13.07 25.96
N LYS A 137 5.19 -12.22 26.54
CA LYS A 137 6.52 -11.88 26.02
C LYS A 137 7.48 -13.08 26.01
N LYS A 138 7.38 -13.94 27.01
CA LYS A 138 8.19 -15.17 27.12
C LYS A 138 7.87 -16.16 26.00
N LEU A 139 6.59 -16.30 25.62
CA LEU A 139 6.17 -17.25 24.58
C LEU A 139 6.27 -16.65 23.17
N ASN A 140 6.07 -15.34 23.04
CA ASN A 140 6.20 -14.62 21.78
C ASN A 140 7.52 -13.85 21.79
N ASN A 141 8.64 -14.53 21.52
CA ASN A 141 10.00 -13.95 21.60
C ASN A 141 10.19 -12.63 20.82
N SER A 142 9.44 -12.42 19.73
CA SER A 142 9.42 -11.16 18.98
C SER A 142 8.93 -9.96 19.80
N LEU A 143 8.24 -10.20 20.91
CA LEU A 143 7.68 -9.20 21.82
C LEU A 143 8.50 -9.01 23.10
N LYS A 144 9.60 -9.75 23.28
CA LYS A 144 10.37 -9.75 24.54
C LYS A 144 10.77 -8.35 25.02
N GLU A 145 11.25 -7.52 24.10
CA GLU A 145 11.68 -6.14 24.37
C GLU A 145 10.57 -5.10 24.14
N SER A 146 9.33 -5.54 23.91
CA SER A 146 8.21 -4.63 23.67
C SER A 146 7.79 -3.90 24.96
N ASN A 147 7.52 -2.61 24.83
CA ASN A 147 6.94 -1.78 25.90
C ASN A 147 5.52 -1.30 25.56
N PHE A 148 4.95 -1.80 24.46
CA PHE A 148 3.66 -1.35 23.96
C PHE A 148 2.47 -2.22 24.36
N LEU A 149 2.70 -3.41 24.93
CA LEU A 149 1.62 -4.29 25.37
C LEU A 149 0.95 -3.75 26.64
N ARG A 150 -0.37 -3.87 26.71
CA ARG A 150 -1.15 -3.52 27.90
C ARG A 150 -2.38 -4.42 28.07
N ILE A 151 -2.88 -4.47 29.30
CA ILE A 151 -4.16 -5.10 29.65
C ILE A 151 -4.97 -4.06 30.43
N ASP A 152 -6.16 -3.71 29.96
CA ASP A 152 -6.95 -2.63 30.59
C ASP A 152 -7.67 -3.10 31.85
N ASN A 153 -8.30 -4.28 31.79
CA ASN A 153 -9.08 -4.87 32.87
C ASN A 153 -8.29 -5.98 33.57
N ASP A 154 -8.50 -6.17 34.87
CA ASP A 154 -7.84 -7.27 35.57
C ASP A 154 -8.17 -8.62 34.92
N PRO A 155 -7.19 -9.55 34.82
CA PRO A 155 -7.41 -10.87 34.24
C PRO A 155 -8.53 -11.62 34.97
N LYS A 156 -9.39 -12.33 34.25
CA LYS A 156 -10.54 -13.05 34.84
C LYS A 156 -10.52 -14.52 34.50
N GLU A 157 -10.70 -15.38 35.50
CA GLU A 157 -11.12 -16.79 35.36
C GLU A 157 -10.33 -17.69 34.40
N ASN A 158 -9.11 -17.30 33.95
CA ASN A 158 -8.22 -17.97 32.98
C ASN A 158 -8.02 -17.23 31.64
N LYS A 159 -8.43 -15.96 31.54
CA LYS A 159 -8.24 -15.17 30.33
C LYS A 159 -7.92 -13.70 30.59
N ALA A 160 -7.29 -13.08 29.59
CA ALA A 160 -7.07 -11.64 29.53
C ALA A 160 -7.15 -11.13 28.09
N ILE A 161 -7.44 -9.83 27.94
CA ILE A 161 -7.42 -9.15 26.64
C ILE A 161 -6.17 -8.27 26.58
N VAL A 162 -5.25 -8.63 25.69
CA VAL A 162 -4.01 -7.89 25.43
C VAL A 162 -4.23 -6.91 24.30
N LYS A 163 -3.77 -5.68 24.49
CA LYS A 163 -3.85 -4.58 23.51
C LYS A 163 -2.49 -3.96 23.30
N SER A 164 -2.37 -3.15 22.25
CA SER A 164 -1.28 -2.18 22.11
C SER A 164 -1.65 -0.84 22.77
N ASN A 165 -0.66 -0.14 23.29
CA ASN A 165 -0.75 1.25 23.72
C ASN A 165 -0.22 2.23 22.67
N ASN A 166 0.36 1.72 21.57
CA ASN A 166 0.89 2.53 20.48
C ASN A 166 -0.04 2.50 19.26
N ASN A 167 0.24 3.39 18.31
CA ASN A 167 -0.54 3.54 17.08
C ASN A 167 -0.06 2.66 15.92
N ASP A 168 0.90 1.75 16.16
CA ASP A 168 1.46 0.89 15.12
C ASP A 168 0.70 -0.43 14.97
N TYR A 169 -0.07 -0.81 16.00
CA TYR A 169 -0.85 -2.03 16.00
C TYR A 169 -2.36 -1.79 16.14
N THR A 170 -3.15 -2.64 15.50
CA THR A 170 -4.62 -2.67 15.59
C THR A 170 -5.12 -3.94 16.25
N GLY A 171 -6.35 -3.89 16.75
CA GLY A 171 -7.04 -5.02 17.33
C GLY A 171 -6.61 -5.34 18.76
N GLU A 172 -7.28 -6.34 19.30
CA GLU A 172 -7.06 -6.85 20.65
C GLU A 172 -6.97 -8.37 20.55
N VAL A 173 -6.20 -8.99 21.46
CA VAL A 173 -5.97 -10.44 21.43
C VAL A 173 -6.36 -11.03 22.78
N GLU A 174 -7.31 -11.95 22.78
CA GLU A 174 -7.60 -12.77 23.95
C GLU A 174 -6.51 -13.82 24.11
N VAL A 175 -5.99 -13.92 25.32
CA VAL A 175 -5.03 -14.94 25.76
C VAL A 175 -5.64 -15.75 26.89
N THR A 176 -5.29 -17.03 26.96
CA THR A 176 -5.79 -17.98 27.95
C THR A 176 -4.64 -18.54 28.79
N PHE A 177 -4.89 -18.85 30.04
CA PHE A 177 -3.87 -19.36 30.97
C PHE A 177 -4.53 -20.14 32.10
N THR A 178 -3.78 -21.02 32.76
CA THR A 178 -4.15 -21.60 34.05
C THR A 178 -3.43 -20.86 35.17
N VAL A 179 -4.00 -20.85 36.37
CA VAL A 179 -3.42 -20.16 37.53
C VAL A 179 -2.91 -21.18 38.54
N GLU A 180 -1.66 -21.01 38.96
CA GLU A 180 -1.07 -21.75 40.07
C GLU A 180 -0.70 -20.77 41.18
N LYS A 181 -1.08 -21.08 42.42
CA LYS A 181 -0.74 -20.21 43.55
C LYS A 181 0.70 -20.50 43.98
N LYS A 182 1.53 -19.46 44.02
CA LYS A 182 2.87 -19.55 44.59
C LYS A 182 2.75 -19.84 46.08
N GLU A 183 3.20 -21.02 46.51
CA GLU A 183 3.34 -21.32 47.93
C GLU A 183 4.44 -20.44 48.52
N ASN A 184 4.16 -19.82 49.67
CA ASN A 184 5.17 -19.08 50.41
C ASN A 184 6.02 -20.13 51.15
N ILE A 185 7.29 -20.26 50.76
CA ILE A 185 8.32 -21.02 51.51
C ILE A 185 9.09 -20.03 52.38
#